data_AF-A0A2N0P4Q4-F1
#
_entry.id   AF-A0A2N0P4Q4-F1
#
_cell.length_a   1.000
_cell.length_b   1.000
_cell.length_c   1.000
_cell.angle_alpha   90.00
_cell.angle_beta   90.00
_cell.angle_gamma   90.00
#
_symmetry.space_group_name_H-M   'P 1'
#
loop_
_entity.id
_entity.type
_entity.pdbx_description
1 polymer ?
#
loop_
_entity_poly.entity_id
_entity_poly.type
_entity_poly.pdbx_seq_one_letter_code
_entity_poly.pdbx_strand_id
1 'polypeptide(L)'
;LTVFFKIIGELFDAYLNCTISHKSKIIMVMRCYFFLQMWKEYLLQCNEIYQNKWYLISKTCISMQSFKIFISLAESMLLLILAYRKYYSTFPFFLWEHGTEAIEHVFGLARQIVPDFTYYEFYKIINKVMYRDKILRLENLINHHLHKVL
;
A
#
# COMPACT_ATOMS: atom_id res chain seq x y z
N LEU A 1 13.70 -12.65 11.79
CA LEU A 1 12.47 -11.84 11.93
C LEU A 1 12.70 -10.35 11.63
N THR A 2 13.70 -9.70 12.24
CA THR A 2 14.02 -8.27 12.01
C THR A 2 14.28 -7.94 10.53
N VAL A 3 15.02 -8.79 9.82
CA VAL A 3 15.29 -8.62 8.38
C VAL A 3 14.01 -8.67 7.55
N PHE A 4 13.10 -9.60 7.87
CA PHE A 4 11.82 -9.73 7.18
C PHE A 4 10.98 -8.45 7.34
N PHE A 5 10.81 -7.97 8.57
CA PHE A 5 10.04 -6.74 8.83
C PHE A 5 10.66 -5.52 8.16
N LYS A 6 11.99 -5.43 8.09
CA LYS A 6 12.65 -4.33 7.38
C LYS A 6 12.33 -4.35 5.89
N ILE A 7 12.39 -5.52 5.24
CA ILE A 7 12.13 -5.66 3.80
C ILE A 7 10.65 -5.40 3.47
N ILE A 8 9.73 -5.90 4.29
CA ILE A 8 8.29 -5.63 4.12
C ILE A 8 7.98 -4.15 4.39
N GLY A 9 8.62 -3.54 5.39
CA GLY A 9 8.53 -2.09 5.62
C GLY A 9 8.98 -1.27 4.42
N GLU A 10 10.12 -1.65 3.81
CA GLU A 10 10.60 -1.03 2.56
C GLU A 10 9.59 -1.17 1.40
N LEU A 11 8.87 -2.29 1.30
CA LEU A 11 7.81 -2.45 0.29
C LEU A 11 6.68 -1.42 0.50
N PHE A 12 6.23 -1.24 1.74
CA PHE A 12 5.17 -0.27 2.06
C PHE A 12 5.65 1.18 1.89
N ASP A 13 6.87 1.48 2.31
CA ASP A 13 7.48 2.80 2.09
C ASP A 13 7.55 3.12 0.59
N ALA A 14 7.94 2.15 -0.24
CA ALA A 14 7.98 2.34 -1.69
C ALA A 14 6.59 2.67 -2.26
N TYR A 15 5.53 2.06 -1.72
CA TYR A 15 4.15 2.29 -2.14
C TYR A 15 3.61 3.66 -1.71
N LEU A 16 3.65 3.95 -0.40
CA LEU A 16 2.97 5.12 0.19
C LEU A 16 3.80 6.41 0.13
N ASN A 17 5.13 6.32 0.13
CA ASN A 17 5.95 7.52 0.31
C ASN A 17 6.00 8.38 -0.96
N CYS A 18 5.75 9.68 -0.80
CA CYS A 18 5.74 10.66 -1.88
C CYS A 18 7.11 11.25 -2.25
N THR A 19 8.12 11.05 -1.39
CA THR A 19 9.46 11.66 -1.56
C THR A 19 10.46 10.75 -2.27
N ILE A 20 10.21 9.43 -2.27
CA ILE A 20 11.14 8.44 -2.81
C ILE A 20 11.10 8.44 -4.35
N SER A 21 12.29 8.50 -4.99
CA SER A 21 12.41 8.42 -6.45
C SER A 21 11.90 7.10 -7.03
N HIS A 22 11.37 7.11 -8.27
CA HIS A 22 10.91 5.88 -8.94
C HIS A 22 11.98 4.80 -9.05
N LYS A 23 13.24 5.18 -9.29
CA LYS A 23 14.35 4.22 -9.34
C LYS A 23 14.55 3.53 -7.99
N SER A 24 14.53 4.28 -6.90
CA SER A 24 14.64 3.73 -5.54
C SER A 24 13.45 2.83 -5.21
N LYS A 25 12.23 3.22 -5.59
CA LYS A 25 11.02 2.39 -5.43
C LYS A 25 11.17 1.04 -6.13
N ILE A 26 11.64 1.03 -7.39
CA ILE A 26 11.89 -0.21 -8.14
C ILE A 26 12.88 -1.11 -7.41
N ILE A 27 13.99 -0.55 -6.92
CA ILE A 27 15.01 -1.33 -6.19
C ILE A 27 14.42 -1.95 -4.92
N MET A 28 13.66 -1.18 -4.13
CA MET A 28 13.02 -1.65 -2.90
C MET A 28 12.01 -2.77 -3.19
N VAL A 29 11.18 -2.59 -4.22
CA VAL A 29 10.18 -3.59 -4.66
C VAL A 29 10.85 -4.88 -5.15
N MET A 30 11.84 -4.78 -6.03
CA MET A 30 12.57 -5.94 -6.55
C MET A 30 13.29 -6.70 -5.43
N ARG A 31 13.87 -5.98 -4.47
CA ARG A 31 14.53 -6.58 -3.31
C ARG A 31 13.55 -7.40 -2.47
N CYS A 32 12.35 -6.86 -2.23
CA CYS A 32 11.29 -7.58 -1.52
C CYS A 32 10.83 -8.81 -2.32
N TYR A 33 10.61 -8.68 -3.62
CA TYR A 33 10.19 -9.78 -4.49
C TYR A 33 11.17 -10.95 -4.45
N PHE A 34 12.46 -10.69 -4.73
CA PHE A 34 13.48 -11.73 -4.73
C PHE A 34 13.68 -12.35 -3.36
N PHE A 35 13.66 -11.54 -2.30
CA PHE A 35 13.78 -12.04 -0.93
C PHE A 35 12.67 -13.02 -0.58
N LEU A 36 11.40 -12.68 -0.88
CA LEU A 36 10.26 -13.56 -0.63
C LEU A 36 10.33 -14.85 -1.43
N GLN A 37 10.73 -14.76 -2.70
CA GLN A 37 10.86 -15.93 -3.58
C GLN A 37 11.98 -16.87 -3.10
N MET A 38 13.18 -16.33 -2.82
CA MET A 38 14.30 -17.10 -2.27
C MET A 38 13.94 -17.73 -0.92
N TRP A 39 13.25 -16.99 -0.06
CA TRP A 39 12.83 -17.51 1.24
C TRP A 39 11.86 -18.68 1.11
N LYS A 40 10.91 -18.60 0.18
CA LYS A 40 9.98 -19.70 -0.10
C LYS A 40 10.72 -20.94 -0.64
N GLU A 41 11.63 -20.75 -1.59
CA GLU A 41 12.44 -21.84 -2.16
C GLU A 41 13.30 -22.52 -1.10
N TYR A 42 13.95 -21.73 -0.23
CA TYR A 42 14.71 -22.25 0.90
C TYR A 42 13.84 -23.11 1.83
N LEU A 43 12.64 -22.64 2.19
CA LEU A 43 11.73 -23.42 3.04
C LEU A 43 11.29 -24.74 2.38
N LEU A 44 11.06 -24.74 1.07
CA LEU A 44 10.73 -25.95 0.32
C LEU A 44 11.88 -26.96 0.35
N GLN A 45 13.12 -26.51 0.13
CA GLN A 45 14.31 -27.37 0.21
C GLN A 45 14.50 -27.96 1.61
N CYS A 46 14.36 -27.15 2.66
CA CYS A 46 14.42 -27.66 4.04
C CYS A 46 13.31 -28.69 4.31
N ASN A 47 12.10 -28.44 3.78
CA ASN A 47 10.99 -29.36 3.97
C ASN A 47 11.25 -30.74 3.34
N GLU A 48 11.90 -30.78 2.18
CA GLU A 48 12.32 -32.02 1.51
C GLU A 48 13.41 -32.75 2.32
N ILE A 49 14.47 -32.04 2.75
CA ILE A 49 15.59 -32.63 3.50
C ILE A 49 15.13 -33.25 4.82
N TYR A 50 14.26 -32.55 5.55
CA TYR A 50 13.80 -32.96 6.88
C TYR A 50 12.46 -33.72 6.84
N GLN A 51 11.99 -34.13 5.66
CA GLN A 51 10.79 -34.96 5.45
C GLN A 51 9.55 -34.48 6.22
N ASN A 52 9.18 -33.20 6.10
CA ASN A 52 8.00 -32.58 6.75
C ASN A 52 7.98 -32.60 8.29
N LYS A 53 9.10 -32.97 8.92
CA LYS A 53 9.12 -33.26 10.36
C LYS A 53 9.31 -31.99 11.20
N TRP A 54 10.00 -30.98 10.65
CA TRP A 54 10.36 -29.72 11.34
C TRP A 54 9.94 -28.47 10.53
N TYR A 55 10.01 -28.53 9.20
CA TYR A 55 9.81 -27.37 8.30
C TYR A 55 8.52 -27.45 7.49
N LEU A 56 7.39 -27.67 8.16
CA LEU A 56 6.11 -27.66 7.46
C LEU A 56 5.80 -26.23 6.97
N ILE A 57 5.63 -26.04 5.65
CA ILE A 57 5.39 -24.73 5.04
C ILE A 57 4.21 -24.00 5.70
N SER A 58 3.14 -24.73 6.02
CA SER A 58 1.92 -24.18 6.64
C SER A 58 2.12 -23.66 8.06
N LYS A 59 3.21 -24.04 8.75
CA LYS A 59 3.52 -23.62 10.13
C LYS A 59 4.71 -22.67 10.23
N THR A 60 5.65 -22.75 9.29
CA THR A 60 6.94 -22.03 9.36
C THR A 60 6.99 -20.81 8.45
N CYS A 61 6.22 -20.80 7.37
CA CYS A 61 6.10 -19.65 6.49
C CYS A 61 5.02 -18.69 7.01
N ILE A 62 5.03 -17.44 6.51
CA ILE A 62 3.85 -16.60 6.58
C ILE A 62 2.65 -17.30 5.92
N SER A 63 1.43 -16.88 6.30
CA SER A 63 0.23 -17.40 5.66
C SER A 63 0.33 -17.29 4.13
N MET A 64 -0.15 -18.31 3.42
CA MET A 64 -0.11 -18.32 1.95
C MET A 64 -0.85 -17.11 1.36
N GLN A 65 -1.89 -16.63 2.06
CA GLN A 65 -2.63 -15.43 1.72
C GLN A 65 -1.72 -14.19 1.78
N SER A 66 -1.02 -13.98 2.90
CA SER A 66 -0.09 -12.86 3.05
C SER A 66 1.04 -12.93 2.01
N PHE A 67 1.59 -14.11 1.75
CA PHE A 67 2.63 -14.28 0.73
C PHE A 67 2.15 -13.84 -0.65
N LYS A 68 0.96 -14.30 -1.06
CA LYS A 68 0.35 -13.90 -2.34
C LYS A 68 0.10 -12.40 -2.42
N ILE A 69 -0.35 -11.78 -1.32
CA ILE A 69 -0.58 -10.33 -1.26
C ILE A 69 0.73 -9.57 -1.49
N PHE A 70 1.82 -9.94 -0.79
CA PHE A 70 3.09 -9.22 -0.94
C PHE A 70 3.72 -9.37 -2.32
N ILE A 71 3.67 -10.58 -2.89
CA ILE A 71 4.15 -10.81 -4.25
C ILE A 71 3.30 -10.03 -5.27
N SER A 72 1.98 -10.12 -5.17
CA SER A 72 1.07 -9.39 -6.07
C SER A 72 1.24 -7.88 -5.97
N LEU A 73 1.47 -7.35 -4.76
CA LEU A 73 1.76 -5.93 -4.55
C LEU A 73 3.07 -5.53 -5.25
N ALA A 74 4.14 -6.31 -5.09
CA ALA A 74 5.41 -6.03 -5.74
C ALA A 74 5.31 -6.07 -7.28
N GLU A 75 4.67 -7.11 -7.82
CA GLU A 75 4.47 -7.26 -9.27
C GLU A 75 3.59 -6.14 -9.85
N SER A 76 2.48 -5.82 -9.19
CA SER A 76 1.56 -4.76 -9.64
C SER A 76 2.23 -3.38 -9.61
N MET A 77 3.05 -3.06 -8.61
CA MET A 77 3.81 -1.80 -8.57
C MET A 77 4.74 -1.66 -9.77
N LEU A 78 5.48 -2.73 -10.11
CA LEU A 78 6.37 -2.73 -11.28
C LEU A 78 5.59 -2.61 -12.58
N LEU A 79 4.52 -3.38 -12.73
CA LEU A 79 3.66 -3.32 -13.91
C LEU A 79 3.03 -1.94 -14.09
N LEU A 80 2.62 -1.30 -13.00
CA LEU A 80 2.04 0.04 -13.03
C LEU A 80 3.06 1.09 -13.48
N ILE A 81 4.30 1.03 -12.95
CA ILE A 81 5.39 1.91 -13.39
C ILE A 81 5.66 1.72 -14.90
N LEU A 82 5.72 0.47 -15.37
CA LEU A 82 5.96 0.16 -16.78
C LEU A 82 4.80 0.62 -17.68
N ALA A 83 3.56 0.42 -17.24
CA ALA A 83 2.36 0.84 -17.96
C ALA A 83 2.29 2.36 -18.09
N TYR A 84 2.56 3.10 -17.01
CA TYR A 84 2.63 4.56 -17.05
C TYR A 84 3.69 5.05 -18.01
N ARG A 85 4.89 4.47 -17.96
CA ARG A 85 5.96 4.82 -18.90
C ARG A 85 5.56 4.59 -20.36
N LYS A 86 4.81 3.51 -20.65
CA LYS A 86 4.44 3.11 -22.01
C LYS A 86 3.25 3.91 -22.57
N TYR A 87 2.19 4.09 -21.77
CA TYR A 87 0.91 4.63 -22.24
C TYR A 87 0.66 6.08 -21.82
N TYR A 88 1.34 6.56 -20.78
CA TYR A 88 1.10 7.89 -20.17
C TYR A 88 2.41 8.66 -19.96
N SER A 89 3.29 8.68 -20.98
CA SER A 89 4.61 9.31 -20.88
C SER A 89 4.58 10.82 -20.60
N THR A 90 3.45 11.48 -20.87
CA THR A 90 3.21 12.91 -20.62
C THR A 90 2.72 13.22 -19.21
N PHE A 91 2.22 12.22 -18.47
CA PHE A 91 1.65 12.41 -17.15
C PHE A 91 2.61 11.93 -16.05
N PRO A 92 2.81 12.70 -14.98
CA PRO A 92 3.62 12.25 -13.85
C PRO A 92 2.95 11.07 -13.15
N PHE A 93 3.77 10.10 -12.71
CA PHE A 93 3.28 8.91 -12.02
C PHE A 93 3.27 9.14 -10.50
N PHE A 94 2.10 9.01 -9.86
CA PHE A 94 1.94 9.19 -8.42
C PHE A 94 1.43 7.89 -7.77
N LEU A 95 2.35 7.07 -7.28
CA LEU A 95 2.01 5.74 -6.77
C LEU A 95 1.09 5.77 -5.54
N TRP A 96 1.26 6.77 -4.67
CA TRP A 96 0.46 6.92 -3.44
C TRP A 96 -1.01 7.27 -3.70
N GLU A 97 -1.33 7.86 -4.86
CA GLU A 97 -2.71 8.17 -5.25
C GLU A 97 -3.50 6.93 -5.69
N HIS A 98 -2.83 5.80 -5.92
CA HIS A 98 -3.48 4.54 -6.31
C HIS A 98 -3.98 3.71 -5.11
N GLY A 99 -3.93 4.26 -3.90
CA GLY A 99 -4.45 3.63 -2.69
C GLY A 99 -5.95 3.88 -2.44
N THR A 100 -6.47 3.32 -1.35
CA THR A 100 -7.86 3.48 -0.89
C THR A 100 -8.05 4.63 0.10
N GLU A 101 -6.98 5.34 0.46
CA GLU A 101 -6.98 6.37 1.50
C GLU A 101 -8.05 7.44 1.29
N ALA A 102 -8.23 7.92 0.05
CA ALA A 102 -9.26 8.90 -0.27
C ALA A 102 -10.68 8.39 0.04
N ILE A 103 -10.93 7.11 -0.22
CA ILE A 103 -12.23 6.47 0.04
C ILE A 103 -12.42 6.27 1.55
N GLU A 104 -11.37 5.82 2.24
CA GLU A 104 -11.38 5.67 3.70
C GLU A 104 -11.65 7.00 4.41
N HIS A 105 -11.06 8.10 3.92
CA HIS A 105 -11.32 9.44 4.42
C HIS A 105 -12.79 9.84 4.26
N VAL A 106 -13.37 9.62 3.07
CA VAL A 106 -14.81 9.87 2.81
C VAL A 106 -15.69 9.07 3.76
N PHE A 107 -15.37 7.80 3.99
CA PHE A 107 -16.11 6.97 4.95
C PHE A 107 -15.91 7.41 6.40
N GLY A 108 -14.71 7.85 6.78
CA GLY A 108 -14.43 8.42 8.09
C GLY A 108 -15.30 9.65 8.36
N LEU A 109 -15.37 10.58 7.39
CA LEU A 109 -16.23 11.75 7.47
C LEU A 109 -17.73 11.38 7.51
N ALA A 110 -18.15 10.38 6.74
CA ALA A 110 -19.53 9.90 6.78
C ALA A 110 -19.89 9.36 8.17
N ARG A 111 -19.02 8.55 8.78
CA ARG A 111 -19.23 8.01 10.14
C ARG A 111 -19.26 9.07 11.23
N GLN A 112 -18.58 10.21 11.04
CA GLN A 112 -18.70 11.35 11.96
C GLN A 112 -20.08 12.01 11.92
N ILE A 113 -20.83 11.89 10.81
CA ILE A 113 -22.19 12.44 10.67
C ILE A 113 -23.23 11.41 11.13
N VAL A 114 -23.11 10.17 10.64
CA VAL A 114 -23.96 9.03 11.03
C VAL A 114 -23.05 7.82 11.24
N PRO A 115 -22.91 7.29 12.47
CA PRO A 115 -21.91 6.26 12.78
C PRO A 115 -22.13 4.95 12.01
N ASP A 116 -23.37 4.47 11.96
CA ASP A 116 -23.77 3.25 11.26
C ASP A 116 -24.84 3.57 10.21
N PHE A 117 -24.41 4.07 9.06
CA PHE A 117 -25.33 4.45 7.98
C PHE A 117 -25.69 3.26 7.09
N THR A 118 -26.95 3.24 6.65
CA THR A 118 -27.40 2.44 5.50
C THR A 118 -26.99 3.11 4.18
N TYR A 119 -27.06 2.40 3.06
CA TYR A 119 -26.77 2.97 1.74
C TYR A 119 -27.63 4.22 1.43
N TYR A 120 -28.91 4.19 1.80
CA TYR A 120 -29.82 5.32 1.57
C TYR A 120 -29.44 6.55 2.42
N GLU A 121 -29.01 6.34 3.66
CA GLU A 121 -28.51 7.42 4.52
C GLU A 121 -27.20 7.97 3.99
N PHE A 122 -26.28 7.12 3.53
CA PHE A 122 -25.05 7.54 2.87
C PHE A 122 -25.34 8.45 1.67
N TYR A 123 -26.26 8.02 0.80
CA TYR A 123 -26.69 8.80 -0.36
C TYR A 123 -27.25 10.18 0.02
N LYS A 124 -27.96 10.29 1.15
CA LYS A 124 -28.46 11.57 1.66
C LYS A 124 -27.35 12.48 2.20
N ILE A 125 -26.32 11.90 2.82
CA ILE A 125 -25.25 12.68 3.46
C ILE A 125 -24.04 12.93 2.55
N ILE A 126 -23.93 12.27 1.39
CA ILE A 126 -22.73 12.34 0.54
C ILE A 126 -22.36 13.77 0.17
N ASN A 127 -23.33 14.61 -0.18
CA ASN A 127 -23.06 16.01 -0.49
C ASN A 127 -22.47 16.75 0.72
N LYS A 128 -22.99 16.50 1.92
CA LYS A 128 -22.46 17.10 3.17
C LYS A 128 -21.04 16.62 3.45
N VAL A 129 -20.75 15.35 3.22
CA VAL A 129 -19.40 14.78 3.35
C VAL A 129 -18.44 15.46 2.39
N MET A 130 -18.82 15.61 1.12
CA MET A 130 -17.99 16.29 0.10
C MET A 130 -17.74 17.77 0.44
N TYR A 131 -18.73 18.47 1.00
CA TYR A 131 -18.52 19.84 1.49
C TYR A 131 -17.56 19.90 2.66
N ARG A 132 -17.67 18.98 3.64
CA ARG A 132 -16.74 18.90 4.77
C ARG A 132 -15.32 18.60 4.32
N ASP A 133 -15.14 17.66 3.40
CA ASP A 133 -13.83 17.33 2.81
C ASP A 133 -13.18 18.57 2.18
N LYS A 134 -13.94 19.36 1.41
CA LYS A 134 -13.44 20.61 0.82
C LYS A 134 -12.98 21.62 1.88
N ILE A 135 -13.77 21.81 2.94
CA ILE A 135 -13.43 22.75 4.03
C ILE A 135 -12.15 22.29 4.72
N LEU A 136 -12.04 21.01 5.08
CA LEU A 136 -10.86 20.45 5.75
C LEU A 136 -9.60 20.58 4.87
N ARG A 137 -9.71 20.34 3.56
CA ARG A 137 -8.59 20.55 2.64
C ARG A 137 -8.16 22.02 2.58
N LEU A 138 -9.11 22.95 2.58
CA LEU A 138 -8.81 24.39 2.61
C LEU A 138 -8.11 24.81 3.91
N GLU A 139 -8.61 24.34 5.06
CA GLU A 139 -7.99 24.59 6.37
C GLU A 139 -6.55 24.06 6.42
N ASN A 140 -6.33 22.84 5.93
CA ASN A 140 -5.00 22.24 5.87
C ASN A 140 -4.04 23.05 4.96
N LEU A 141 -4.51 23.54 3.83
CA LEU A 141 -3.71 24.39 2.92
C LEU A 141 -3.32 25.72 3.59
N ILE A 142 -4.26 26.36 4.29
CA ILE A 142 -4.01 27.62 5.01
C ILE A 142 -2.99 27.39 6.13
N ASN A 143 -3.16 26.35 6.94
CA ASN A 143 -2.26 26.01 8.03
C ASN A 143 -0.85 25.68 7.53
N HIS A 144 -0.73 24.97 6.40
CA HIS A 144 0.57 24.65 5.81
C HIS A 144 1.27 25.88 5.21
N HIS A 145 0.52 26.89 4.77
CA HIS A 145 1.06 28.18 4.33
C HIS A 145 1.55 29.03 5.52
N LEU A 146 0.80 29.07 6.62
CA LEU A 146 1.19 29.81 7.84
C LEU A 146 2.48 29.25 8.47
N HIS A 147 2.65 27.94 8.49
CA HIS A 147 3.85 27.28 9.00
C HIS A 147 5.11 27.46 8.13
N LYS A 148 4.99 27.97 6.90
CA LYS A 148 6.12 28.32 6.02
C LYS A 148 6.52 29.79 6.06
N VAL A 149 5.69 30.63 6.68
CA VAL A 149 5.88 32.11 6.75
C VAL A 149 6.44 32.54 8.11
N LEU A 150 6.41 31.64 9.11
CA LEU A 150 7.14 31.74 10.38
C LEU A 150 8.40 30.88 10.33
#